data_AF-A0A5K0VWH6-F1
#
_entry.id   AF-A0A5K0VWH6-F1
#
_cell.length_a   1.000
_cell.length_b   1.000
_cell.length_c   1.000
_cell.angle_alpha   90.00
_cell.angle_beta   90.00
_cell.angle_gamma   90.00
#
_symmetry.space_group_name_H-M   'P 1'
#
loop_
_entity.id
_entity.type
_entity.pdbx_description
1 polymer ?
#
loop_
_entity_poly.entity_id
_entity_poly.type
_entity_poly.pdbx_seq_one_letter_code
_entity_poly.pdbx_strand_id
1 'polypeptide(L)' 'AVIEKVPLKQSIFNDLEKACPSHCILATNTSTIDLNVVGARTHSQDRIIGAHFF' A
#
# COMPACT_ATOMS: atom_id res chain seq x y z
N ALA A 1 6.91 4.98 5.39
CA ALA A 1 7.80 4.04 4.67
C ALA A 1 8.23 2.93 5.62
N VAL A 2 8.43 1.70 5.12
CA VAL A 2 8.85 0.52 5.90
C VAL A 2 9.71 -0.38 5.01
N ILE A 3 10.42 -1.34 5.61
CA ILE A 3 11.29 -2.31 4.91
C ILE A 3 10.58 -3.02 3.75
N GLU A 4 11.35 -3.40 2.72
CA GLU A 4 10.87 -4.10 1.52
C GLU A 4 10.55 -5.57 1.81
N LYS A 5 9.42 -5.79 2.50
CA LYS A 5 8.86 -7.12 2.78
C LYS A 5 7.39 -7.15 2.39
N VAL A 6 7.05 -8.02 1.43
CA VAL A 6 5.68 -8.17 0.90
C VAL A 6 4.65 -8.42 2.01
N PRO A 7 4.83 -9.41 2.92
CA PRO A 7 3.80 -9.70 3.92
C PRO A 7 3.56 -8.53 4.88
N LEU A 8 4.62 -7.78 5.20
CA LEU A 8 4.54 -6.62 6.07
C LEU A 8 3.75 -5.48 5.42
N LYS A 9 4.09 -5.13 4.17
CA LYS A 9 3.38 -4.07 3.44
C LYS A 9 1.91 -4.43 3.20
N GLN A 10 1.62 -5.68 2.83
CA GLN A 10 0.23 -6.14 2.69
C GLN A 10 -0.57 -6.01 4.00
N SER A 11 0.02 -6.38 5.14
CA SER A 11 -0.63 -6.21 6.45
C SER A 11 -0.94 -4.73 6.72
N ILE A 12 0.05 -3.86 6.52
CA ILE A 12 -0.11 -2.41 6.74
C ILE A 12 -1.20 -1.83 5.84
N PHE A 13 -1.22 -2.18 4.55
CA PHE A 13 -2.23 -1.65 3.62
C PHE A 13 -3.65 -2.11 3.96
N ASN A 14 -3.82 -3.35 4.41
CA ASN A 14 -5.10 -3.84 4.94
C ASN A 14 -5.54 -3.10 6.21
N ASP A 15 -4.59 -2.75 7.08
CA ASP A 15 -4.91 -2.00 8.31
C ASP A 15 -5.24 -0.53 8.00
N LEU A 16 -4.51 0.08 7.04
CA LEU A 16 -4.79 1.43 6.54
C LEU A 16 -6.16 1.52 5.86
N GLU A 17 -6.56 0.53 5.06
CA GLU A 17 -7.90 0.50 4.45
C GLU A 17 -9.02 0.61 5.49
N LYS A 18 -8.86 -0.07 6.64
CA LYS A 18 -9.84 -0.06 7.73
C LYS A 18 -9.81 1.22 8.56
N ALA A 19 -8.63 1.80 8.73
CA ALA A 19 -8.42 2.96 9.57
C ALA A 19 -8.68 4.30 8.85
N CYS A 20 -8.47 4.34 7.53
CA CYS A 20 -8.58 5.56 6.75
C CYS A 20 -9.97 5.75 6.11
N PRO A 21 -10.46 7.00 5.96
CA PRO A 21 -11.67 7.28 5.20
C PRO A 21 -11.60 6.76 3.75
N SER A 22 -12.76 6.55 3.13
CA SER A 22 -12.91 6.06 1.75
C SER A 22 -12.34 6.98 0.65
N HIS A 23 -11.98 8.22 0.97
CA HIS A 23 -11.33 9.15 0.04
C HIS A 23 -9.82 9.28 0.22
N CYS A 24 -9.24 8.65 1.25
CA CYS A 24 -7.80 8.70 1.52
C CYS A 24 -6.99 7.99 0.42
N ILE A 25 -5.89 8.58 -0.04
CA ILE A 25 -4.96 7.93 -0.97
C ILE A 25 -3.91 7.14 -0.19
N LEU A 26 -3.69 5.88 -0.57
CA LEU A 26 -2.75 4.97 0.09
C LEU A 26 -1.47 4.85 -0.76
N ALA A 27 -0.46 5.63 -0.42
CA ALA A 27 0.80 5.66 -1.17
C ALA A 27 1.89 4.77 -0.55
N THR A 28 2.64 4.05 -1.39
CA THR A 28 3.86 3.32 -0.98
C THR A 28 5.11 3.87 -1.67
N ASN A 29 6.20 3.96 -0.91
CA ASN A 29 7.54 4.28 -1.40
C ASN A 29 8.34 2.99 -1.71
N THR A 30 7.71 1.98 -2.29
CA THR A 30 8.45 0.76 -2.68
C THR A 30 9.28 1.02 -3.93
N SER A 31 10.46 0.40 -4.00
CA SER A 31 11.35 0.46 -5.17
C SER A 31 11.33 -0.82 -6.00
N THR A 32 10.92 -1.95 -5.41
CA THR A 32 11.09 -3.29 -6.01
C THR A 32 9.85 -4.17 -5.96
N ILE A 33 8.79 -3.75 -5.26
CA ILE A 33 7.57 -4.55 -5.10
C ILE A 33 6.47 -3.97 -5.98
N ASP A 34 5.81 -4.84 -6.76
CA ASP A 34 4.63 -4.49 -7.57
C ASP A 34 3.49 -3.96 -6.68
N LEU A 35 2.87 -2.83 -7.08
CA LEU A 35 1.75 -2.23 -6.37
C LEU A 35 0.54 -3.16 -6.26
N ASN A 36 0.29 -3.98 -7.28
CA ASN A 36 -0.77 -4.99 -7.25
C ASN A 36 -0.53 -6.01 -6.14
N VAL A 37 0.73 -6.37 -5.91
CA VAL A 37 1.13 -7.27 -4.83
C VAL A 37 0.99 -6.58 -3.46
N VAL A 38 1.31 -5.30 -3.35
CA VAL A 38 1.12 -4.51 -2.11
C VAL A 38 -0.37 -4.46 -1.72
N GLY A 39 -1.25 -4.18 -2.67
CA GLY A 39 -2.69 -4.04 -2.45
C GLY A 39 -3.49 -5.35 -2.45
N ALA A 40 -2.86 -6.51 -2.66
CA ALA A 40 -3.57 -7.78 -2.90
C ALA A 40 -4.52 -8.25 -1.78
N ARG A 41 -4.41 -7.67 -0.58
CA ARG A 41 -5.28 -7.96 0.59
C ARG A 41 -6.27 -6.84 0.91
N THR A 42 -6.44 -5.89 0.00
CA THR A 42 -7.35 -4.76 0.15
C THR A 42 -8.42 -4.80 -0.93
N HIS A 43 -9.48 -4.03 -0.74
CA HIS A 43 -10.49 -3.73 -1.76
C HIS A 43 -10.33 -2.31 -2.35
N SER A 44 -9.23 -1.62 -2.01
CA SER A 44 -8.98 -0.21 -2.33
C SER A 44 -7.94 -0.03 -3.45
N GLN A 45 -7.89 -0.93 -4.44
CA GLN A 45 -6.94 -0.87 -5.57
C GLN A 45 -6.95 0.49 -6.29
N ASP A 46 -8.13 1.10 -6.40
CA ASP A 46 -8.36 2.39 -7.04
C ASP A 46 -7.68 3.58 -6.33
N ARG A 47 -7.29 3.41 -5.06
CA ARG A 47 -6.64 4.45 -4.24
C ARG A 47 -5.20 4.11 -3.83
N ILE A 48 -4.64 3.01 -4.32
CA ILE A 48 -3.24 2.63 -4.05
C ILE A 48 -2.33 3.17 -5.15
N ILE A 49 -1.31 3.95 -4.77
CA ILE A 49 -0.35 4.52 -5.72
C ILE A 49 1.11 4.33 -5.27
N GLY A 50 2.02 4.41 -6.23
CA GLY A 50 3.45 4.56 -5.96
C GLY A 50 3.79 6.03 -5.76
N ALA A 51 4.45 6.36 -4.65
CA ALA A 51 5.07 7.67 -4.41
C ALA A 51 6.55 7.43 -4.09
N HIS A 52 7.33 7.25 -5.16
CA HIS A 52 8.74 6.86 -5.09
C HIS A 52 9.64 8.09 -4.96
N PHE A 53 10.53 8.05 -3.96
CA PHE A 53 11.50 9.10 -3.65
C PHE A 53 12.94 8.59 -3.83
N PHE A 54 13.82 9.49 -4.26
CA PHE A 54 15.26 9.27 -4.45
C PHE A 54 16.07 9.80 -3.26
#